data_AF-H2XVX1-F1
#
_entry.id   AF-H2XVX1-F1
#
_cell.length_a   1.000
_cell.length_b   1.000
_cell.length_c   1.000
_cell.angle_alpha   90.00
_cell.angle_beta   90.00
_cell.angle_gamma   90.00
#
_symmetry.space_group_name_H-M   'P 1'
#
loop_
_entity.id
_entity.type
_entity.pdbx_description
1 polymer ?
#
loop_
_entity_poly.entity_id
_entity_poly.type
_entity_poly.pdbx_seq_one_letter_code
_entity_poly.pdbx_strand_id
1 'polypeptide(L)'
;VKHKLPKGIDLSVDDITTLGEHPGSPHDYISTLEENIVAIKRQVQSLKQECGQFDIREGDLVEQSDEQVVDGWTNTELLLAVKAVRKFGQNYESIAGTIGTKSVAQIKNFFSTYKNELKLDEVLKEHKEEIITNGD
;
A
#
# COMPACT_ATOMS: atom_id res chain seq x y z
N VAL A 1 -29.60 -38.10 -20.08
CA VAL A 1 -30.04 -37.03 -19.15
C VAL A 1 -28.92 -36.81 -18.16
N LYS A 2 -28.24 -35.64 -18.19
CA LYS A 2 -27.25 -35.32 -17.16
C LYS A 2 -28.03 -34.94 -15.90
N HIS A 3 -28.14 -35.86 -14.94
CA HIS A 3 -28.75 -35.56 -13.65
C HIS A 3 -27.88 -34.50 -12.96
N LYS A 4 -28.43 -33.31 -12.77
CA LYS A 4 -27.75 -32.27 -12.01
C LYS A 4 -27.86 -32.63 -10.53
N LEU A 5 -26.73 -32.60 -9.84
CA LEU A 5 -26.66 -32.86 -8.41
C LEU A 5 -27.51 -31.83 -7.64
N PRO A 6 -28.03 -32.18 -6.45
CA PRO A 6 -28.68 -31.24 -5.56
C PRO A 6 -27.81 -30.00 -5.29
N LYS A 7 -28.44 -28.85 -5.04
CA LYS A 7 -27.71 -27.61 -4.74
C LYS A 7 -26.83 -27.79 -3.51
N GLY A 8 -25.57 -27.37 -3.60
CA GLY A 8 -24.59 -27.48 -2.51
C GLY A 8 -23.86 -28.82 -2.45
N ILE A 9 -24.14 -29.76 -3.36
CA ILE A 9 -23.35 -30.98 -3.54
C ILE A 9 -22.45 -30.81 -4.75
N ASP A 10 -21.15 -30.90 -4.52
CA ASP A 10 -20.13 -30.95 -5.56
C ASP A 10 -19.48 -32.34 -5.54
N LEU A 11 -19.21 -32.88 -6.73
CA LEU A 11 -18.59 -34.19 -6.92
C LEU A 11 -17.66 -34.08 -8.14
N SER A 12 -16.36 -34.01 -7.88
CA SER A 12 -15.31 -34.05 -8.90
C SER A 12 -14.69 -35.44 -9.00
N VAL A 13 -14.29 -35.84 -10.21
CA VAL A 13 -13.51 -37.07 -10.44
C VAL A 13 -12.14 -36.98 -9.75
N ASP A 14 -11.59 -35.77 -9.67
CA ASP A 14 -10.30 -35.48 -9.03
C ASP A 14 -10.37 -35.73 -7.52
N ASP A 15 -11.45 -35.26 -6.87
CA ASP A 15 -11.68 -35.47 -5.43
C ASP A 15 -11.86 -36.97 -5.09
N ILE A 16 -12.57 -37.71 -5.94
CA ILE A 16 -12.77 -39.16 -5.77
C ILE A 16 -11.44 -39.90 -5.91
N THR A 17 -10.61 -39.49 -6.87
CA THR A 17 -9.29 -40.09 -7.11
C THR A 17 -8.36 -39.79 -5.94
N THR A 18 -8.29 -38.52 -5.51
CA THR A 18 -7.49 -38.07 -4.36
C THR A 18 -7.88 -38.80 -3.07
N LEU A 19 -9.18 -38.97 -2.82
CA LEU A 19 -9.66 -39.72 -1.66
C LEU A 19 -9.32 -41.23 -1.75
N GLY A 20 -9.31 -41.79 -2.96
CA GLY A 20 -8.94 -43.19 -3.20
C GLY A 20 -7.43 -43.46 -3.08
N GLU A 21 -6.59 -42.46 -3.38
CA GLU A 21 -5.13 -42.54 -3.24
C GLU A 21 -4.63 -42.27 -1.81
N HIS A 22 -5.47 -41.68 -0.96
CA HIS A 22 -5.10 -41.38 0.42
C HIS A 22 -4.81 -42.69 1.21
N PRO A 23 -3.65 -42.81 1.88
CA PRO A 23 -3.20 -44.06 2.51
C PRO A 23 -3.95 -44.42 3.82
N GLY A 24 -5.07 -43.76 4.11
CA GLY A 24 -5.86 -43.91 5.33
C GLY A 24 -7.36 -43.93 5.05
N SER A 25 -8.17 -44.01 6.09
CA SER A 25 -9.61 -43.92 5.93
C SER A 25 -10.01 -42.52 5.42
N PRO A 26 -11.19 -42.38 4.78
CA PRO A 26 -11.73 -41.06 4.44
C PRO A 26 -11.81 -40.10 5.63
N HIS A 27 -11.98 -40.64 6.85
CA HIS A 27 -11.96 -39.84 8.06
C HIS A 27 -10.57 -39.25 8.33
N ASP A 28 -9.50 -40.01 8.11
CA ASP A 28 -8.12 -39.52 8.33
C ASP A 28 -7.77 -38.39 7.35
N TYR A 29 -8.28 -38.48 6.11
CA TYR A 29 -8.17 -37.39 5.15
C TYR A 29 -8.89 -36.12 5.62
N ILE A 30 -10.12 -36.26 6.15
CA ILE A 30 -10.86 -35.13 6.73
C ILE A 30 -10.09 -34.52 7.91
N SER A 31 -9.55 -35.34 8.81
CA SER A 31 -8.76 -34.86 9.96
C SER A 31 -7.49 -34.12 9.49
N THR A 32 -6.83 -34.61 8.44
CA THR A 32 -5.69 -33.91 7.83
C THR A 32 -6.09 -32.53 7.28
N LEU A 33 -7.27 -32.43 6.64
CA LEU A 33 -7.80 -31.15 6.19
C LEU A 33 -8.14 -30.21 7.35
N GLU A 34 -8.68 -30.73 8.45
CA GLU A 34 -8.95 -29.95 9.67
C GLU A 34 -7.67 -29.39 10.28
N GLU A 35 -6.60 -30.19 10.34
CA GLU A 35 -5.27 -29.75 10.78
C GLU A 35 -4.72 -28.64 9.86
N ASN A 36 -4.85 -28.81 8.55
CA ASN A 36 -4.45 -27.80 7.56
C ASN A 36 -5.23 -26.49 7.75
N ILE A 37 -6.53 -26.54 8.01
CA ILE A 37 -7.35 -25.36 8.30
C ILE A 37 -6.82 -24.62 9.54
N VAL A 38 -6.48 -25.36 10.61
CA VAL A 38 -5.92 -24.77 11.83
C VAL A 38 -4.55 -24.15 11.55
N ALA A 39 -3.69 -24.83 10.80
CA ALA A 39 -2.36 -24.34 10.43
C ALA A 39 -2.44 -23.05 9.62
N ILE A 40 -3.28 -23.02 8.58
CA ILE A 40 -3.50 -21.83 7.74
C ILE A 40 -4.07 -20.68 8.57
N LYS A 41 -5.04 -20.95 9.45
CA LYS A 41 -5.58 -19.92 10.36
C LYS A 41 -4.50 -19.33 11.26
N ARG A 42 -3.62 -20.15 11.82
CA ARG A 42 -2.48 -19.66 12.62
C ARG A 42 -1.53 -18.81 11.79
N GLN A 43 -1.23 -19.22 10.55
CA GLN A 43 -0.41 -18.43 9.64
C GLN A 43 -1.04 -17.06 9.34
N VAL A 44 -2.34 -17.00 9.05
CA VAL A 44 -3.07 -15.74 8.83
C VAL A 44 -2.98 -14.82 10.06
N GLN A 45 -3.12 -15.36 11.27
CA GLN A 45 -2.98 -14.56 12.49
C GLN A 45 -1.56 -14.05 12.69
N SER A 46 -0.54 -14.87 12.42
CA SER A 46 0.86 -14.46 12.48
C SER A 46 1.15 -13.32 11.50
N LEU A 47 0.71 -13.44 10.25
CA LEU A 47 0.87 -12.40 9.23
C LEU A 47 0.11 -11.12 9.59
N LYS A 48 -1.09 -11.24 10.17
CA LYS A 48 -1.85 -10.10 10.66
C LYS A 48 -1.12 -9.39 11.81
N GLN A 49 -0.47 -10.11 12.70
CA GLN A 49 0.34 -9.52 13.78
C GLN A 49 1.61 -8.85 13.24
N GLU A 50 2.25 -9.44 12.25
CA GLU A 50 3.40 -8.84 11.56
C GLU A 50 2.98 -7.54 10.84
N CYS A 51 1.89 -7.56 10.08
CA CYS A 51 1.32 -6.37 9.44
C CYS A 51 0.86 -5.31 10.46
N GLY A 52 0.24 -5.73 11.56
CA GLY A 52 -0.19 -4.84 12.64
C GLY A 52 0.98 -4.13 13.35
N GLN A 53 2.18 -4.72 13.37
CA GLN A 53 3.38 -4.03 13.83
C GLN A 53 3.84 -2.92 12.87
N PHE A 54 3.54 -3.04 11.57
CA PHE A 54 3.80 -2.00 10.59
C PHE A 54 2.74 -0.89 10.67
N ASP A 55 1.45 -1.21 10.89
CA ASP A 55 0.38 -0.22 11.09
C ASP A 55 0.62 0.68 12.34
N ILE A 56 1.13 0.13 13.44
CA ILE A 56 1.49 0.95 14.63
C ILE A 56 2.68 1.87 14.32
N ARG A 57 3.64 1.43 13.49
CA ARG A 57 4.81 2.23 13.11
C ARG A 57 4.50 3.30 12.06
N GLU A 58 3.54 3.04 11.16
CA GLU A 58 3.06 4.03 10.21
C GLU A 58 2.16 5.07 10.89
N GLY A 59 1.38 4.66 11.90
CA GLY A 59 0.58 5.56 12.75
C GLY A 59 1.41 6.51 13.63
N ASP A 60 2.62 6.11 14.07
CA ASP A 60 3.50 6.94 14.93
C ASP A 60 4.44 7.88 14.15
N LEU A 61 4.55 7.71 12.82
CA LEU A 61 5.33 8.63 11.96
C LEU A 61 4.50 9.78 11.38
N VAL A 62 3.20 9.79 11.67
CA VAL A 62 2.32 10.92 11.37
C VAL A 62 1.81 11.50 12.69
N GLU A 63 2.74 11.89 13.57
CA GLU A 63 2.49 13.05 14.41
C GLU A 63 2.35 14.22 13.44
N GLN A 64 1.11 14.44 12.95
CA GLN A 64 0.76 15.67 12.27
C GLN A 64 1.04 16.75 13.29
N SER A 65 2.19 17.41 13.13
CA SER A 65 2.38 18.73 13.66
C SER A 65 1.18 19.54 13.20
N ASP A 66 0.21 19.73 14.09
CA ASP A 66 -0.90 20.67 13.97
C ASP A 66 -0.35 22.12 14.03
N GLU A 67 0.79 22.33 13.37
CA GLU A 67 1.44 23.59 13.09
C GLU A 67 0.47 24.33 12.16
N GLN A 68 -0.46 25.05 12.81
CA GLN A 68 -1.40 26.03 12.27
C GLN A 68 -1.20 26.26 10.77
N VAL A 69 -2.01 25.58 9.94
CA VAL A 69 -1.94 25.71 8.49
C VAL A 69 -2.05 27.19 8.10
N VAL A 70 -0.94 27.80 7.70
CA VAL A 70 -0.87 29.25 7.43
C VAL A 70 -1.25 29.51 5.98
N ASP A 71 -2.13 30.48 5.76
CA ASP A 71 -2.45 30.96 4.41
C ASP A 71 -1.41 31.99 3.96
N GLY A 72 -0.84 31.78 2.76
CA GLY A 72 0.27 32.57 2.21
C GLY A 72 1.61 31.84 2.15
N TRP A 73 2.42 32.18 1.16
CA TRP A 73 3.72 31.55 0.90
C TRP A 73 4.85 32.53 1.24
N THR A 74 5.66 32.18 2.24
CA THR A 74 6.90 32.90 2.53
C THR A 74 8.02 32.45 1.59
N ASN A 75 9.02 33.30 1.33
CA ASN A 75 10.18 32.93 0.50
C ASN A 75 10.91 31.67 1.03
N THR A 76 10.99 31.52 2.34
CA THR A 76 11.53 30.33 3.01
C THR A 76 10.73 29.06 2.69
N GLU A 77 9.39 29.13 2.74
CA GLU A 77 8.52 28.01 2.38
C GLU A 77 8.59 27.68 0.88
N LEU A 78 8.68 28.68 0.01
CA LEU A 78 8.85 28.49 -1.44
C LEU A 78 10.16 27.75 -1.74
N LEU A 79 11.27 28.15 -1.12
CA LEU A 79 12.57 27.49 -1.26
C LEU A 79 12.53 26.04 -0.76
N LEU A 80 11.86 25.80 0.36
CA LEU A 80 11.70 24.47 0.92
C LEU A 80 10.84 23.57 0.01
N ALA A 81 9.77 24.12 -0.54
CA ALA A 81 8.89 23.44 -1.48
C ALA A 81 9.66 23.01 -2.73
N VAL A 82 10.43 23.90 -3.35
CA VAL A 82 11.24 23.57 -4.55
C VAL A 82 12.25 22.45 -4.26
N LYS A 83 12.93 22.49 -3.11
CA LYS A 83 13.83 21.41 -2.68
C LYS A 83 13.09 20.09 -2.48
N ALA A 84 11.91 20.14 -1.87
CA ALA A 84 11.07 18.96 -1.65
C ALA A 84 10.56 18.39 -2.98
N VAL A 85 10.16 19.23 -3.95
CA VAL A 85 9.74 18.78 -5.29
C VAL A 85 10.89 18.07 -6.01
N ARG A 86 12.13 18.59 -5.92
CA ARG A 86 13.29 17.91 -6.52
C ARG A 86 13.54 16.52 -5.91
N LYS A 87 13.29 16.36 -4.60
CA LYS A 87 13.54 15.11 -3.87
C LYS A 87 12.41 14.09 -3.98
N PHE A 88 11.16 14.54 -3.99
CA PHE A 88 9.97 13.69 -3.87
C PHE A 88 9.05 13.73 -5.09
N GLY A 89 9.34 14.57 -6.08
CA GLY A 89 8.55 14.72 -7.29
C GLY A 89 7.13 15.21 -7.02
N GLN A 90 6.14 14.36 -7.34
CA GLN A 90 4.71 14.65 -7.14
C GLN A 90 4.12 14.00 -5.87
N ASN A 91 4.96 13.54 -4.95
CA ASN A 91 4.47 13.04 -3.66
C ASN A 91 4.09 14.22 -2.75
N TYR A 92 2.83 14.65 -2.86
CA TYR A 92 2.31 15.81 -2.14
C TYR A 92 2.32 15.63 -0.61
N GLU A 93 2.22 14.40 -0.10
CA GLU A 93 2.23 14.09 1.33
C GLU A 93 3.64 14.27 1.91
N SER A 94 4.67 13.76 1.24
CA SER A 94 6.06 13.97 1.65
C SER A 94 6.49 15.44 1.56
N ILE A 95 5.98 16.17 0.56
CA ILE A 95 6.23 17.62 0.42
C ILE A 95 5.55 18.40 1.55
N ALA A 96 4.29 18.09 1.86
CA ALA A 96 3.57 18.71 2.97
C ALA A 96 4.28 18.44 4.31
N GLY A 97 4.69 17.20 4.56
CA GLY A 97 5.44 16.84 5.77
C GLY A 97 6.82 17.52 5.86
N THR A 98 7.48 17.79 4.72
CA THR A 98 8.75 18.53 4.73
C THR A 98 8.55 20.00 5.11
N ILE A 99 7.44 20.62 4.67
CA ILE A 99 7.12 22.02 4.95
C ILE A 99 6.51 22.20 6.35
N GLY A 100 5.72 21.25 6.82
CA GLY A 100 5.09 21.24 8.15
C GLY A 100 3.92 22.21 8.29
N THR A 101 3.97 23.39 7.66
CA THR A 101 2.98 24.48 7.79
C THR A 101 1.93 24.54 6.68
N LYS A 102 2.00 23.62 5.71
CA LYS A 102 1.14 23.62 4.50
C LYS A 102 0.44 22.28 4.31
N SER A 103 -0.86 22.34 4.05
CA SER A 103 -1.67 21.14 3.78
C SER A 103 -1.45 20.60 2.36
N VAL A 104 -1.74 19.32 2.15
CA VAL A 104 -1.69 18.66 0.84
C VAL A 104 -2.51 19.42 -0.22
N ALA A 105 -3.66 19.98 0.17
CA ALA A 105 -4.49 20.80 -0.72
C ALA A 105 -3.78 22.10 -1.16
N GLN A 106 -3.10 22.78 -0.23
CA GLN A 106 -2.31 23.97 -0.55
C GLN A 106 -1.09 23.63 -1.40
N ILE A 107 -0.45 22.47 -1.20
CA ILE A 107 0.64 22.00 -2.06
C ILE A 107 0.13 21.79 -3.49
N LYS A 108 -1.03 21.15 -3.68
CA LYS A 108 -1.63 20.96 -5.02
C LYS A 108 -1.90 22.30 -5.71
N ASN A 109 -2.40 23.29 -4.96
CA ASN A 109 -2.61 24.64 -5.48
C ASN A 109 -1.27 25.32 -5.82
N PHE A 110 -0.24 25.14 -5.00
CA PHE A 110 1.12 25.63 -5.27
C PHE A 110 1.68 25.10 -6.58
N PHE A 111 1.54 23.81 -6.86
CA PHE A 111 1.95 23.22 -8.14
C PHE A 111 1.23 23.82 -9.35
N SER A 112 0.00 24.32 -9.17
CA SER A 112 -0.77 24.95 -10.24
C SER A 112 -0.38 26.43 -10.42
N THR A 113 -0.25 27.17 -9.32
CA THR A 113 0.07 28.61 -9.33
C THR A 113 1.52 28.87 -9.72
N TYR A 114 2.47 28.13 -9.15
CA TYR A 114 3.91 28.37 -9.35
C TYR A 114 4.51 27.58 -10.51
N LYS A 115 3.68 26.81 -11.25
CA LYS A 115 4.09 25.95 -12.36
C LYS A 115 5.02 26.65 -13.36
N ASN A 116 4.60 27.85 -13.80
CA ASN A 116 5.28 28.62 -14.84
C ASN A 116 6.35 29.57 -14.28
N GLU A 117 6.14 30.12 -13.08
CA GLU A 117 7.04 31.13 -12.50
C GLU A 117 8.29 30.50 -11.88
N LEU A 118 8.18 29.32 -11.28
CA LEU A 118 9.30 28.62 -10.65
C LEU A 118 9.86 27.47 -11.51
N LYS A 119 9.40 27.34 -12.77
CA LYS A 119 9.77 26.25 -13.69
C LYS A 119 9.70 24.87 -13.03
N LEU A 120 8.65 24.64 -12.24
CA LEU A 120 8.44 23.38 -11.52
C LEU A 120 8.38 22.17 -12.46
N ASP A 121 7.97 22.35 -13.71
CA ASP A 121 8.00 21.31 -14.74
C ASP A 121 9.42 20.83 -15.08
N GLU A 122 10.43 21.70 -15.03
CA GLU A 122 11.84 21.35 -15.28
C GLU A 122 12.38 20.52 -14.12
N VAL A 123 12.10 20.94 -12.88
CA VAL A 123 12.47 20.21 -11.66
C VAL A 123 11.81 18.83 -11.58
N LEU A 124 10.53 18.73 -11.95
CA LEU A 124 9.82 17.46 -12.01
C LEU A 124 10.36 16.53 -13.11
N LYS A 125 10.81 17.10 -14.23
CA LYS A 125 11.42 16.33 -15.32
C LYS A 125 12.79 15.78 -14.88
N GLU A 126 13.63 16.61 -14.29
CA GLU A 126 14.93 16.18 -13.75
C GLU A 126 14.78 15.06 -12.71
N HIS A 127 13.82 15.18 -11.79
CA HIS A 127 13.55 14.12 -10.82
C HIS A 127 13.13 12.79 -11.48
N LYS A 128 12.30 12.85 -12.52
CA LYS A 128 11.91 11.65 -13.28
C LYS A 128 13.09 11.05 -14.03
N GLU A 129 13.96 11.87 -14.61
CA GLU A 129 15.17 11.44 -15.30
C GLU A 129 16.18 10.81 -14.32
N GLU A 130 16.40 11.41 -13.15
CA GLU A 130 17.26 10.87 -12.08
C GLU A 130 16.77 9.50 -11.57
N ILE A 131 15.45 9.29 -11.40
CA ILE A 131 14.89 7.99 -11.01
C ILE A 131 15.15 6.93 -12.08
N ILE A 132 15.01 7.28 -13.37
CA ILE A 132 15.20 6.35 -14.47
C ILE A 132 16.69 5.98 -14.60
N THR A 133 17.61 6.94 -14.46
CA THR A 133 19.06 6.69 -14.60
C THR A 133 19.70 5.98 -13.40
N ASN A 134 19.15 6.13 -12.20
CA ASN A 134 19.64 5.41 -11.01
C ASN A 134 19.07 3.98 -10.90
N GLY A 135 18.20 3.58 -11.84
CA GLY A 135 17.61 2.25 -11.93
C GLY A 135 18.25 1.32 -12.97
N ASP A 136 19.30 1.76 -13.68
CA ASP A 136 20.15 0.95 -14.56
C ASP A 136 21.40 0.42 -13.82
#